data_AF-A0A8J7MNP4-F1
#
_entry.id   AF-A0A8J7MNP4-F1
#
_cell.length_a   1.000
_cell.length_b   1.000
_cell.length_c   1.000
_cell.angle_alpha   90.00
_cell.angle_beta   90.00
_cell.angle_gamma   90.00
#
_symmetry.space_group_name_H-M   'P 1'
#
loop_
_entity.id
_entity.type
_entity.pdbx_description
1 polymer ?
#
loop_
_entity_poly.entity_id
_entity_poly.type
_entity_poly.pdbx_seq_one_letter_code
_entity_poly.pdbx_strand_id
1 'polypeptide(L)'
;MANSWITCAKPETAAPKGYDTEAGSQTVWRLQVPVGSSRDIDVLALGQAQAIELLSNDPNVVDNTAFAPRRNGIRWTATVKGLKIGTTLITVGFTPPPGGFEAKYGLPAMPIGAGFGPVILQVQVTRADGTMPGNDLNIPPEGQIDPMACWAACLAWWTRAVPDVTTRTQMSILGASGGVTLRDGSIQLDGIVSFFASQSSLRAERIPAPKLQKYIEARRFPMIIGFASGPLGGHVNVIHAYDEAKATVTVMEPWFPDPAGNAAYEFSMVAGSPMFSAKQGGAPFKFTGKHIVRPLNYYTTKPMNGQFIVAYSSALPGIRAD
;
A
#
# COMPACT_ATOMS: atom_id res chain seq x y z
N MET A 1 -26.93 -2.96 -29.49
CA MET A 1 -27.03 -1.58 -28.99
C MET A 1 -25.73 -1.28 -28.27
N ALA A 2 -24.94 -0.34 -28.77
CA ALA A 2 -23.58 -0.09 -28.29
C ALA A 2 -23.58 1.02 -27.24
N ASN A 3 -23.11 0.72 -26.02
CA ASN A 3 -22.90 1.71 -24.98
C ASN A 3 -21.84 2.71 -25.44
N SER A 4 -22.21 3.99 -25.51
CA SER A 4 -21.29 5.08 -25.86
C SER A 4 -20.77 5.72 -24.58
N TRP A 5 -19.46 5.58 -24.33
CA TRP A 5 -18.79 6.16 -23.16
C TRP A 5 -18.52 7.65 -23.42
N ILE A 6 -19.00 8.52 -22.54
CA ILE A 6 -18.82 9.98 -22.67
C ILE A 6 -17.93 10.57 -21.60
N THR A 7 -17.16 11.51 -22.11
CA THR A 7 -16.15 12.42 -21.61
C THR A 7 -16.64 13.35 -20.48
N CYS A 8 -15.96 13.36 -19.33
CA CYS A 8 -16.12 14.40 -18.31
C CYS A 8 -15.34 15.66 -18.70
N ALA A 9 -16.01 16.82 -18.64
CA ALA A 9 -15.31 18.11 -18.64
C ALA A 9 -14.51 18.26 -17.34
N LYS A 10 -13.25 18.65 -17.48
CA LYS A 10 -12.30 19.02 -16.42
C LYS A 10 -12.93 20.07 -15.48
N PRO A 11 -13.17 19.79 -14.18
CA PRO A 11 -13.26 20.86 -13.20
C PRO A 11 -11.83 21.35 -13.01
N GLU A 12 -11.52 22.52 -13.54
CA GLU A 12 -10.22 23.14 -13.30
C GLU A 12 -10.11 23.43 -11.79
N THR A 13 -9.07 22.86 -11.18
CA THR A 13 -8.40 23.29 -9.93
C THR A 13 -8.82 22.76 -8.55
N ALA A 14 -9.85 21.92 -8.38
CA ALA A 14 -10.11 21.35 -7.04
C ALA A 14 -10.61 19.90 -7.07
N ALA A 15 -9.95 19.05 -6.29
CA ALA A 15 -10.47 17.73 -5.96
C ALA A 15 -11.83 17.85 -5.23
N PRO A 16 -12.81 16.94 -5.44
CA PRO A 16 -13.97 16.90 -4.57
C PRO A 16 -13.53 16.76 -3.12
N LYS A 17 -14.31 17.31 -2.19
CA LYS A 17 -13.98 17.31 -0.76
C LYS A 17 -13.84 15.87 -0.26
N GLY A 18 -12.65 15.48 0.17
CA GLY A 18 -12.33 14.10 0.61
C GLY A 18 -11.49 13.26 -0.35
N TYR A 19 -10.89 13.86 -1.38
CA TYR A 19 -10.06 13.18 -2.39
C TYR A 19 -8.66 13.81 -2.52
N ASP A 20 -7.64 12.97 -2.75
CA ASP A 20 -6.32 13.37 -3.23
C ASP A 20 -6.23 13.21 -4.75
N THR A 21 -5.74 14.23 -5.47
CA THR A 21 -5.44 14.16 -6.92
C THR A 21 -3.94 14.06 -7.17
N GLU A 22 -3.51 13.10 -8.01
CA GLU A 22 -2.17 13.15 -8.62
C GLU A 22 -2.21 14.03 -9.89
N ALA A 23 -1.25 14.94 -10.02
CA ALA A 23 -1.10 15.76 -11.21
C ALA A 23 -0.54 14.95 -12.39
N GLY A 24 -1.36 14.78 -13.43
CA GLY A 24 -0.92 14.47 -14.79
C GLY A 24 -0.56 13.00 -15.07
N SER A 25 -1.56 12.13 -15.21
CA SER A 25 -1.77 11.19 -16.34
C SER A 25 -2.79 10.13 -15.89
N GLN A 26 -4.01 10.17 -16.44
CA GLN A 26 -5.17 9.35 -16.07
C GLN A 26 -5.54 9.44 -14.58
N THR A 27 -6.46 10.35 -14.28
CA THR A 27 -6.92 10.75 -12.94
C THR A 27 -7.58 9.58 -12.20
N VAL A 28 -6.79 8.79 -11.47
CA VAL A 28 -7.30 7.81 -10.50
C VAL A 28 -7.58 8.54 -9.18
N TRP A 29 -8.85 8.68 -8.83
CA TRP A 29 -9.27 9.34 -7.59
C TRP A 29 -9.41 8.32 -6.47
N ARG A 30 -8.84 8.56 -5.28
CA ARG A 30 -8.91 7.61 -4.15
C ARG A 30 -10.04 7.94 -3.19
N LEU A 31 -10.83 6.93 -2.80
CA LEU A 31 -11.84 7.03 -1.76
C LEU A 31 -11.66 5.91 -0.72
N GLN A 32 -11.63 6.27 0.57
CA GLN A 32 -11.66 5.29 1.65
C GLN A 32 -13.07 5.10 2.21
N VAL A 33 -13.53 3.84 2.23
CA VAL A 33 -14.87 3.47 2.71
C VAL A 33 -14.76 2.38 3.76
N PRO A 34 -15.09 2.62 5.03
CA PRO A 34 -15.12 1.55 6.02
C PRO A 34 -16.12 0.44 5.65
N VAL A 35 -15.80 -0.83 5.93
CA VAL A 35 -16.72 -1.98 5.78
C VAL A 35 -17.96 -1.73 6.62
N GLY A 36 -19.12 -2.03 6.02
CA GLY A 36 -20.43 -1.80 6.64
C GLY A 36 -20.87 -0.33 6.63
N SER A 37 -19.97 0.60 6.30
CA SER A 37 -20.27 2.02 6.14
C SER A 37 -20.49 2.39 4.68
N SER A 38 -21.01 3.59 4.48
CA SER A 38 -21.20 4.19 3.18
C SER A 38 -20.50 5.55 3.09
N ARG A 39 -20.05 5.91 1.88
CA ARG A 39 -19.55 7.25 1.56
C ARG A 39 -20.23 7.75 0.30
N ASP A 40 -20.58 9.02 0.32
CA ASP A 40 -21.12 9.70 -0.84
C ASP A 40 -19.98 10.24 -1.71
N ILE A 41 -20.09 9.99 -3.01
CA ILE A 41 -19.27 10.55 -4.06
C ILE A 41 -20.09 11.56 -4.82
N ASP A 42 -19.62 12.81 -4.84
CA ASP A 42 -20.16 13.83 -5.73
C ASP A 42 -19.38 13.84 -7.04
N VAL A 43 -20.10 13.56 -8.14
CA VAL A 43 -19.61 13.69 -9.51
C VAL A 43 -20.29 14.89 -10.16
N LEU A 44 -19.48 15.81 -10.69
CA LEU A 44 -19.99 16.88 -11.54
C LEU A 44 -20.10 16.37 -12.97
N ALA A 45 -21.33 16.27 -13.46
CA ALA A 45 -21.61 15.89 -14.84
C ALA A 45 -22.05 17.11 -15.65
N LEU A 46 -22.01 16.99 -16.98
CA LEU A 46 -22.73 17.94 -17.82
C LEU A 46 -24.22 17.88 -17.50
N GLY A 47 -24.90 19.04 -17.47
CA GLY A 47 -26.33 19.13 -17.14
C GLY A 47 -27.27 18.35 -18.07
N GLN A 48 -26.73 17.77 -19.15
CA GLN A 48 -27.46 16.96 -20.13
C GLN A 48 -27.24 15.44 -19.98
N ALA A 49 -26.39 14.98 -19.04
CA ALA A 49 -26.26 13.56 -18.76
C ALA A 49 -27.62 12.97 -18.31
N GLN A 50 -28.02 11.85 -18.90
CA GLN A 50 -29.26 11.17 -18.54
C GLN A 50 -29.09 10.20 -17.38
N ALA A 51 -27.92 9.57 -17.31
CA ALA A 51 -27.54 8.66 -16.25
C ALA A 51 -26.02 8.71 -16.01
N ILE A 52 -25.63 8.34 -14.80
CA ILE A 52 -24.28 7.92 -14.45
C ILE A 52 -24.30 6.41 -14.25
N GLU A 53 -23.31 5.73 -14.82
CA GLU A 53 -23.05 4.31 -14.55
C GLU A 53 -21.77 4.20 -13.72
N LEU A 54 -21.80 3.37 -12.67
CA LEU A 54 -20.66 3.07 -11.84
C LEU A 54 -20.41 1.56 -11.90
N LEU A 55 -19.24 1.17 -12.40
CA LEU A 55 -18.88 -0.23 -12.55
C LEU A 55 -17.65 -0.54 -11.71
N SER A 56 -17.85 -1.28 -10.62
CA SER A 56 -16.75 -1.87 -9.87
C SER A 56 -16.20 -3.10 -10.59
N ASN A 57 -14.88 -3.23 -10.63
CA ASN A 57 -14.22 -4.44 -11.12
C ASN A 57 -14.24 -5.60 -10.09
N ASP A 58 -14.68 -5.34 -8.85
CA ASP A 58 -14.91 -6.36 -7.82
C ASP A 58 -16.16 -6.01 -6.97
N PRO A 59 -17.35 -6.45 -7.41
CA PRO A 59 -18.61 -6.16 -6.70
C PRO A 59 -18.71 -6.85 -5.33
N ASN A 60 -17.76 -7.71 -4.96
CA ASN A 60 -17.70 -8.28 -3.61
C ASN A 60 -17.04 -7.33 -2.61
N VAL A 61 -16.24 -6.36 -3.08
CA VAL A 61 -15.54 -5.37 -2.25
C VAL A 61 -16.42 -4.17 -2.00
N VAL A 62 -17.09 -3.66 -3.04
CA VAL A 62 -18.07 -2.55 -2.94
C VAL A 62 -19.40 -2.97 -3.54
N ASP A 63 -20.48 -2.54 -2.91
CA ASP A 63 -21.83 -2.78 -3.42
C ASP A 63 -22.05 -1.95 -4.69
N ASN A 64 -22.25 -2.61 -5.83
CA ASN A 64 -22.57 -1.97 -7.10
C ASN A 64 -24.07 -1.76 -7.33
N THR A 65 -24.91 -2.24 -6.41
CA THR A 65 -26.38 -2.17 -6.51
C THR A 65 -26.98 -1.01 -5.69
N ALA A 66 -26.27 -0.56 -4.64
CA ALA A 66 -26.69 0.57 -3.80
C ALA A 66 -26.46 1.96 -4.43
N PHE A 67 -25.94 2.02 -5.66
CA PHE A 67 -25.70 3.25 -6.41
C PHE A 67 -27.01 3.85 -6.96
N ALA A 68 -27.83 4.44 -6.09
CA ALA A 68 -28.97 5.24 -6.52
C ALA A 68 -28.51 6.70 -6.75
N PRO A 69 -28.36 7.16 -8.00
CA PRO A 69 -27.91 8.53 -8.26
C PRO A 69 -28.93 9.54 -7.73
N ARG A 70 -28.48 10.45 -6.87
CA ARG A 70 -29.25 11.64 -6.51
C ARG A 70 -28.79 12.80 -7.38
N ARG A 71 -29.70 13.34 -8.18
CA ARG A 71 -29.41 14.49 -9.05
C ARG A 71 -29.82 15.79 -8.38
N ASN A 72 -28.88 16.71 -8.23
CA ASN A 72 -29.14 18.09 -7.84
C ASN A 72 -28.48 19.03 -8.87
N GLY A 73 -29.24 19.39 -9.91
CA GLY A 73 -28.74 20.16 -11.04
C GLY A 73 -27.72 19.38 -11.88
N ILE A 74 -26.48 19.89 -11.91
CA ILE A 74 -25.32 19.27 -12.60
C ILE A 74 -24.52 18.31 -11.70
N ARG A 75 -24.85 18.26 -10.41
CA ARG A 75 -24.21 17.37 -9.45
C ARG A 75 -24.98 16.07 -9.34
N TRP A 76 -24.24 14.98 -9.40
CA TRP A 76 -24.72 13.62 -9.21
C TRP A 76 -24.03 13.04 -7.99
N THR A 77 -24.80 12.59 -7.01
CA THR A 77 -24.26 11.95 -5.82
C THR A 77 -24.52 10.44 -5.89
N ALA A 78 -23.49 9.65 -5.65
CA ALA A 78 -23.57 8.19 -5.60
C ALA A 78 -22.99 7.67 -4.28
N THR A 79 -23.69 6.75 -3.63
CA THR A 79 -23.27 6.19 -2.34
C THR A 79 -22.50 4.89 -2.57
N VAL A 80 -21.20 4.87 -2.23
CA VAL A 80 -20.40 3.64 -2.21
C VAL A 80 -20.54 2.99 -0.84
N LYS A 81 -20.94 1.72 -0.79
CA LYS A 81 -20.95 0.92 0.44
C LYS A 81 -19.81 -0.08 0.43
N GLY A 82 -18.99 -0.08 1.47
CA GLY A 82 -17.94 -1.08 1.66
C GLY A 82 -18.55 -2.41 2.12
N LEU A 83 -18.43 -3.46 1.31
CA LEU A 83 -18.96 -4.80 1.64
C LEU A 83 -17.90 -5.69 2.26
N LYS A 84 -16.72 -5.71 1.64
CA LYS A 84 -15.58 -6.52 2.06
C LYS A 84 -14.33 -5.68 1.99
N ILE A 85 -13.44 -5.89 2.95
CA ILE A 85 -12.16 -5.20 2.96
C ILE A 85 -11.36 -5.57 1.70
N GLY A 86 -10.82 -4.57 1.00
CA GLY A 86 -10.14 -4.76 -0.28
C GLY A 86 -9.95 -3.45 -1.05
N THR A 87 -9.34 -3.53 -2.22
CA THR A 87 -9.19 -2.40 -3.14
C THR A 87 -9.87 -2.74 -4.44
N THR A 88 -10.69 -1.84 -4.97
CA THR A 88 -11.40 -2.01 -6.23
C THR A 88 -11.32 -0.73 -7.07
N LEU A 89 -11.42 -0.87 -8.37
CA LEU A 89 -11.57 0.23 -9.31
C LEU A 89 -13.04 0.36 -9.67
N ILE A 90 -13.58 1.57 -9.55
CA ILE A 90 -14.90 1.95 -10.06
C ILE A 90 -14.71 2.83 -11.29
N THR A 91 -15.22 2.37 -12.41
CA THR A 91 -15.33 3.13 -13.65
C THR A 91 -16.58 4.00 -13.60
N VAL A 92 -16.45 5.30 -13.81
CA VAL A 92 -17.59 6.23 -13.96
C VAL A 92 -17.88 6.47 -15.44
N GLY A 93 -19.06 6.06 -15.88
CA GLY A 93 -19.61 6.29 -17.23
C GLY A 93 -20.83 7.21 -17.22
N PHE A 94 -21.20 7.75 -18.38
CA PHE A 94 -22.37 8.61 -18.56
C PHE A 94 -23.14 8.20 -19.82
N THR A 95 -24.47 8.22 -19.73
CA THR A 95 -25.34 8.00 -20.89
C THR A 95 -25.73 9.35 -21.53
N PRO A 96 -25.54 9.54 -22.85
CA PRO A 96 -25.96 10.75 -23.54
C PRO A 96 -27.48 10.80 -23.71
N PRO A 97 -28.07 11.98 -23.92
CA PRO A 97 -29.44 12.06 -24.40
C PRO A 97 -29.59 11.51 -25.84
N PRO A 98 -30.79 11.00 -26.21
CA PRO A 98 -31.11 10.65 -27.58
C PRO A 98 -30.84 11.84 -28.51
N GLY A 99 -29.92 11.67 -29.46
CA GLY A 99 -29.49 12.73 -30.39
C GLY A 99 -28.08 13.29 -30.15
N GLY A 100 -27.37 12.86 -29.09
CA GLY A 100 -26.02 13.34 -28.80
C GLY A 100 -26.00 14.74 -28.14
N PHE A 101 -24.82 15.33 -27.99
CA PHE A 101 -24.64 16.64 -27.37
C PHE A 101 -24.37 17.72 -28.43
N GLU A 102 -25.11 18.83 -28.38
CA GLU A 102 -24.68 20.09 -28.99
C GLU A 102 -23.93 20.93 -27.96
N ALA A 103 -22.70 21.34 -28.26
CA ALA A 103 -21.89 22.20 -27.41
C ALA A 103 -22.50 23.61 -27.33
N LYS A 104 -23.34 23.87 -26.32
CA LYS A 104 -24.08 25.15 -26.17
C LYS A 104 -23.37 26.24 -25.36
N TYR A 105 -22.10 26.09 -25.01
CA TYR A 105 -21.38 27.07 -24.17
C TYR A 105 -19.97 27.35 -24.68
N GLY A 106 -19.83 28.13 -25.75
CA GLY A 106 -18.63 28.93 -26.08
C GLY A 106 -17.28 28.21 -26.21
N LEU A 107 -17.22 26.89 -26.05
CA LEU A 107 -16.04 26.07 -26.30
C LEU A 107 -15.99 25.77 -27.81
N PRO A 108 -14.82 25.87 -28.46
CA PRO A 108 -14.71 25.58 -29.88
C PRO A 108 -15.23 24.16 -30.15
N ALA A 109 -16.00 24.01 -31.23
CA ALA A 109 -16.47 22.73 -31.72
C ALA A 109 -15.26 21.78 -31.84
N MET A 110 -15.17 20.81 -30.93
CA MET A 110 -14.04 19.88 -30.96
C MET A 110 -14.27 18.83 -32.04
N PRO A 111 -13.22 18.44 -32.79
CA PRO A 111 -13.34 17.41 -33.80
C PRO A 111 -13.73 16.09 -33.15
N ILE A 112 -14.58 15.34 -33.85
CA ILE A 112 -14.85 13.93 -33.58
C ILE A 112 -13.50 13.20 -33.60
N GLY A 113 -12.95 12.86 -32.42
CA GLY A 113 -11.63 12.22 -32.29
C GLY A 113 -10.72 12.73 -31.15
N ALA A 114 -11.05 13.82 -30.44
CA ALA A 114 -10.25 14.27 -29.29
C ALA A 114 -10.59 13.45 -28.03
N GLY A 115 -9.70 12.51 -27.67
CA GLY A 115 -9.93 11.50 -26.63
C GLY A 115 -9.85 12.02 -25.20
N PHE A 116 -10.88 11.73 -24.40
CA PHE A 116 -10.73 11.52 -22.97
C PHE A 116 -11.48 10.24 -22.57
N GLY A 117 -10.83 9.41 -21.75
CA GLY A 117 -11.33 8.11 -21.31
C GLY A 117 -12.17 8.18 -20.03
N PRO A 118 -12.67 7.03 -19.54
CA PRO A 118 -13.42 6.96 -18.29
C PRO A 118 -12.64 7.53 -17.11
N VAL A 119 -13.36 8.14 -16.15
CA VAL A 119 -12.78 8.45 -14.84
C VAL A 119 -12.72 7.15 -14.05
N ILE A 120 -11.52 6.79 -13.62
CA ILE A 120 -11.29 5.62 -12.76
C ILE A 120 -11.22 6.12 -11.32
N LEU A 121 -12.05 5.57 -10.44
CA LEU A 121 -11.98 5.80 -9.00
C LEU A 121 -11.36 4.56 -8.37
N GLN A 122 -10.29 4.70 -7.59
CA GLN A 122 -9.80 3.62 -6.75
C GLN A 122 -10.48 3.71 -5.39
N VAL A 123 -11.35 2.75 -5.09
CA VAL A 123 -11.97 2.65 -3.77
C VAL A 123 -11.20 1.66 -2.92
N GLN A 124 -10.80 2.13 -1.75
CA GLN A 124 -10.12 1.35 -0.74
C GLN A 124 -11.10 1.12 0.41
N VAL A 125 -11.61 -0.10 0.51
CA VAL A 125 -12.53 -0.46 1.59
C VAL A 125 -11.70 -0.83 2.82
N THR A 126 -11.88 -0.07 3.89
CA THR A 126 -11.13 -0.17 5.16
C THR A 126 -12.00 -0.84 6.24
N ARG A 127 -11.48 -1.09 7.45
CA ARG A 127 -12.25 -1.44 8.64
C ARG A 127 -13.05 -0.24 9.15
N ALA A 128 -13.99 -0.48 10.05
CA ALA A 128 -14.86 0.52 10.69
C ALA A 128 -14.08 1.70 11.32
N ASP A 129 -12.86 1.45 11.80
CA ASP A 129 -11.95 2.43 12.40
C ASP A 129 -11.10 3.20 11.35
N GLY A 130 -11.39 3.05 10.06
CA GLY A 130 -10.68 3.70 8.96
C GLY A 130 -9.37 3.01 8.56
N THR A 131 -9.05 1.86 9.14
CA THR A 131 -7.78 1.18 8.91
C THR A 131 -7.86 0.14 7.80
N MET A 132 -6.83 -0.01 6.97
CA MET A 132 -6.81 -1.11 6.00
C MET A 132 -6.89 -2.49 6.69
N PRO A 133 -7.26 -3.58 5.99
CA PRO A 133 -6.98 -4.92 6.50
C PRO A 133 -5.46 -4.99 6.56
N GLY A 134 -4.93 -4.76 7.76
CA GLY A 134 -3.60 -4.20 7.93
C GLY A 134 -3.32 -3.86 9.39
N ASN A 135 -4.21 -3.13 10.06
CA ASN A 135 -3.99 -2.71 11.45
C ASN A 135 -4.27 -3.80 12.50
N ASP A 136 -5.20 -4.72 12.22
CA ASP A 136 -5.52 -5.93 13.01
C ASP A 136 -5.31 -7.17 12.14
N LEU A 137 -4.17 -7.27 11.46
CA LEU A 137 -3.84 -8.53 10.83
C LEU A 137 -3.74 -9.53 11.98
N ASN A 138 -4.77 -10.38 12.14
CA ASN A 138 -4.73 -11.64 12.91
C ASN A 138 -3.73 -12.63 12.25
N ILE A 139 -2.65 -12.09 11.71
CA ILE A 139 -1.50 -12.78 11.17
C ILE A 139 -0.49 -12.78 12.31
N PRO A 140 -0.15 -13.96 12.83
CA PRO A 140 0.90 -14.08 13.83
C PRO A 140 2.18 -13.36 13.38
N PRO A 141 2.94 -12.74 14.31
CA PRO A 141 4.22 -12.18 13.97
C PRO A 141 5.16 -13.26 13.44
N GLU A 142 6.12 -12.86 12.60
CA GLU A 142 7.11 -13.77 12.00
C GLU A 142 8.48 -13.45 12.58
N GLY A 143 9.01 -14.33 13.42
CA GLY A 143 10.39 -14.24 13.89
C GLY A 143 11.38 -14.69 12.83
N GLN A 144 12.50 -14.00 12.67
CA GLN A 144 13.55 -14.42 11.74
C GLN A 144 14.19 -15.76 12.12
N ILE A 145 14.44 -16.62 11.14
CA ILE A 145 15.01 -17.96 11.42
C ILE A 145 16.49 -17.92 11.85
N ASP A 146 17.20 -16.86 11.49
CA ASP A 146 18.59 -16.61 11.86
C ASP A 146 18.83 -15.10 12.02
N PRO A 147 19.97 -14.65 12.60
CA PRO A 147 20.22 -13.23 12.86
C PRO A 147 20.31 -12.31 11.62
N MET A 148 20.40 -12.85 10.41
CA MET A 148 20.45 -12.10 9.15
C MET A 148 19.16 -12.19 8.31
N ALA A 149 18.20 -13.00 8.73
CA ALA A 149 16.95 -13.26 8.00
C ALA A 149 15.81 -12.26 8.25
N CYS A 150 16.07 -11.07 8.84
CA CYS A 150 15.03 -10.07 9.14
C CYS A 150 14.19 -9.68 7.92
N TRP A 151 14.85 -9.51 6.76
CA TRP A 151 14.20 -9.19 5.49
C TRP A 151 13.34 -10.35 4.95
N ALA A 152 13.79 -11.60 5.11
CA ALA A 152 13.07 -12.77 4.65
C ALA A 152 11.82 -13.01 5.53
N ALA A 153 11.93 -12.80 6.85
CA ALA A 153 10.80 -12.82 7.77
C ALA A 153 9.77 -11.73 7.43
N CYS A 154 10.23 -10.52 7.14
CA CYS A 154 9.37 -9.42 6.71
C CYS A 154 8.63 -9.75 5.41
N LEU A 155 9.32 -10.29 4.41
CA LEU A 155 8.68 -10.67 3.16
C LEU A 155 7.70 -11.85 3.34
N ALA A 156 8.07 -12.88 4.12
CA ALA A 156 7.18 -13.99 4.43
C ALA A 156 5.88 -13.50 5.08
N TRP A 157 5.99 -12.65 6.10
CA TRP A 157 4.83 -12.05 6.75
C TRP A 157 4.01 -11.18 5.77
N TRP A 158 4.69 -10.37 4.95
CA TRP A 158 4.05 -9.50 3.96
C TRP A 158 3.23 -10.30 2.94
N THR A 159 3.74 -11.43 2.45
CA THR A 159 2.99 -12.29 1.50
C THR A 159 1.75 -12.96 2.10
N ARG A 160 1.66 -13.07 3.44
CA ARG A 160 0.42 -13.49 4.12
C ARG A 160 -0.54 -12.32 4.32
N ALA A 161 0.00 -11.11 4.43
CA ALA A 161 -0.75 -9.89 4.73
C ALA A 161 -1.44 -9.27 3.51
N VAL A 162 -0.90 -9.48 2.31
CA VAL A 162 -1.44 -8.91 1.08
C VAL A 162 -2.35 -9.91 0.36
N PRO A 163 -3.60 -9.54 0.04
CA PRO A 163 -4.50 -10.41 -0.71
C PRO A 163 -3.95 -10.70 -2.10
N ASP A 164 -4.32 -11.85 -2.66
CA ASP A 164 -3.97 -12.29 -4.01
C ASP A 164 -2.46 -12.42 -4.29
N VAL A 165 -1.65 -12.44 -3.22
CA VAL A 165 -0.22 -12.77 -3.27
C VAL A 165 -0.02 -14.21 -2.78
N THR A 166 0.76 -14.99 -3.52
CA THR A 166 1.16 -16.33 -3.09
C THR A 166 1.94 -16.24 -1.78
N THR A 167 1.43 -16.87 -0.73
CA THR A 167 2.11 -16.97 0.57
C THR A 167 3.44 -17.71 0.43
N ARG A 168 4.49 -17.17 1.05
CA ARG A 168 5.84 -17.74 1.04
C ARG A 168 6.38 -17.92 2.45
N THR A 169 7.22 -18.93 2.63
CA THR A 169 7.98 -19.16 3.87
C THR A 169 9.36 -18.50 3.78
N GLN A 170 9.99 -18.21 4.92
CA GLN A 170 11.36 -17.70 4.96
C GLN A 170 12.33 -18.60 4.17
N MET A 171 12.23 -19.93 4.35
CA MET A 171 13.06 -20.89 3.61
C MET A 171 12.86 -20.80 2.09
N SER A 172 11.62 -20.65 1.62
CA SER A 172 11.35 -20.49 0.18
C SER A 172 11.86 -19.17 -0.38
N ILE A 173 11.96 -18.13 0.45
CA ILE A 173 12.47 -16.81 0.08
C ILE A 173 13.99 -16.87 -0.01
N LEU A 174 14.65 -17.40 1.03
CA LEU A 174 16.10 -17.57 1.10
C LEU A 174 16.63 -18.47 -0.02
N GLY A 175 15.93 -19.57 -0.33
CA GLY A 175 16.31 -20.43 -1.45
C GLY A 175 16.21 -19.76 -2.82
N ALA A 176 15.38 -18.72 -2.96
CA ALA A 176 15.17 -17.99 -4.21
C ALA A 176 16.01 -16.71 -4.33
N SER A 177 16.67 -16.27 -3.25
CA SER A 177 17.33 -14.96 -3.16
C SER A 177 18.79 -14.97 -3.60
N GLY A 178 19.13 -15.81 -4.59
CA GLY A 178 20.50 -15.91 -5.09
C GLY A 178 21.11 -14.52 -5.34
N GLY A 179 22.22 -14.21 -4.67
CA GLY A 179 22.92 -12.92 -4.80
C GLY A 179 22.46 -11.78 -3.88
N VAL A 180 21.48 -11.99 -3.00
CA VAL A 180 21.06 -10.96 -2.01
C VAL A 180 22.03 -10.85 -0.83
N THR A 181 22.61 -11.98 -0.42
CA THR A 181 23.51 -12.07 0.73
C THR A 181 24.98 -12.11 0.30
N LEU A 182 25.83 -11.39 1.04
CA LEU A 182 27.27 -11.51 1.02
C LEU A 182 27.72 -12.81 1.69
N ARG A 183 29.01 -13.13 1.57
CA ARG A 183 29.62 -14.34 2.13
C ARG A 183 29.50 -14.43 3.66
N ASP A 184 29.42 -13.28 4.33
CA ASP A 184 29.22 -13.16 5.78
C ASP A 184 27.73 -13.17 6.20
N GLY A 185 26.81 -13.40 5.25
CA GLY A 185 25.36 -13.39 5.48
C GLY A 185 24.73 -12.00 5.50
N SER A 186 25.53 -10.93 5.41
CA SER A 186 25.01 -9.56 5.33
C SER A 186 24.34 -9.28 4.00
N ILE A 187 23.47 -8.27 3.96
CA ILE A 187 22.63 -7.98 2.80
C ILE A 187 23.31 -6.92 1.94
N GLN A 188 23.40 -7.17 0.62
CA GLN A 188 23.71 -6.10 -0.31
C GLN A 188 22.47 -5.22 -0.52
N LEU A 189 22.56 -3.93 -0.18
CA LEU A 189 21.43 -3.01 -0.30
C LEU A 189 20.84 -2.95 -1.72
N ASP A 190 21.66 -3.05 -2.77
CA ASP A 190 21.17 -3.10 -4.17
C ASP A 190 20.56 -4.46 -4.51
N GLY A 191 21.15 -5.54 -3.98
CA GLY A 191 20.65 -6.90 -4.14
C GLY A 191 19.24 -7.08 -3.56
N ILE A 192 19.00 -6.59 -2.33
CA ILE A 192 17.68 -6.70 -1.70
C ILE A 192 16.60 -5.87 -2.41
N VAL A 193 16.92 -4.65 -2.85
CA VAL A 193 15.97 -3.81 -3.61
C VAL A 193 15.63 -4.50 -4.93
N SER A 194 16.65 -5.02 -5.64
CA SER A 194 16.45 -5.75 -6.90
C SER A 194 15.64 -7.02 -6.71
N PHE A 195 15.88 -7.75 -5.61
CA PHE A 195 15.11 -8.96 -5.28
C PHE A 195 13.65 -8.66 -4.93
N PHE A 196 13.38 -7.60 -4.17
CA PHE A 196 12.01 -7.19 -3.91
C PHE A 196 11.32 -6.70 -5.20
N ALA A 197 12.02 -5.94 -6.04
CA ALA A 197 11.49 -5.46 -7.31
C ALA A 197 11.25 -6.59 -8.33
N SER A 198 11.91 -7.74 -8.20
CA SER A 198 11.66 -8.92 -9.04
C SER A 198 10.39 -9.68 -8.67
N GLN A 199 9.78 -9.38 -7.51
CA GLN A 199 8.48 -9.94 -7.15
C GLN A 199 7.39 -9.09 -7.82
N SER A 200 6.61 -9.66 -8.74
CA SER A 200 5.60 -8.92 -9.52
C SER A 200 4.56 -8.17 -8.68
N SER A 201 4.29 -8.66 -7.47
CA SER A 201 3.36 -8.07 -6.51
C SER A 201 3.96 -6.94 -5.66
N LEU A 202 5.27 -6.69 -5.77
CA LEU A 202 5.97 -5.66 -5.02
C LEU A 202 6.51 -4.57 -5.93
N ARG A 203 6.47 -3.36 -5.41
CA ARG A 203 7.33 -2.28 -5.81
C ARG A 203 8.37 -2.09 -4.71
N ALA A 204 9.63 -1.89 -5.09
CA ALA A 204 10.71 -1.63 -4.15
C ALA A 204 11.59 -0.50 -4.66
N GLU A 205 11.99 0.39 -3.77
CA GLU A 205 12.82 1.54 -4.12
C GLU A 205 13.63 2.04 -2.92
N ARG A 206 14.69 2.78 -3.22
CA ARG A 206 15.43 3.57 -2.23
C ARG A 206 14.84 4.97 -2.19
N ILE A 207 14.53 5.44 -1.00
CA ILE A 207 13.99 6.79 -0.80
C ILE A 207 14.92 7.61 0.09
N PRO A 208 15.17 8.89 -0.23
CA PRO A 208 15.83 9.82 0.70
C PRO A 208 15.04 9.94 2.01
N ALA A 209 15.74 10.15 3.13
CA ALA A 209 15.11 10.19 4.45
C ALA A 209 13.89 11.14 4.57
N PRO A 210 13.93 12.37 4.01
CA PRO A 210 12.78 13.29 4.08
C PRO A 210 11.51 12.78 3.38
N LYS A 211 11.62 11.80 2.48
CA LYS A 211 10.46 11.26 1.75
C LYS A 211 9.68 10.22 2.54
N LEU A 212 10.25 9.62 3.59
CA LEU A 212 9.61 8.53 4.32
C LEU A 212 8.23 8.92 4.86
N GLN A 213 8.09 10.13 5.39
CA GLN A 213 6.81 10.59 5.93
C GLN A 213 5.70 10.59 4.89
N LYS A 214 5.98 11.00 3.64
CA LYS A 214 5.02 10.94 2.53
C LYS A 214 4.55 9.52 2.24
N TYR A 215 5.42 8.52 2.37
CA TYR A 215 5.05 7.10 2.19
C TYR A 215 4.13 6.58 3.30
N ILE A 216 4.38 7.00 4.54
CA ILE A 216 3.57 6.67 5.71
C ILE A 216 2.20 7.34 5.64
N GLU A 217 2.15 8.62 5.31
CA GLU A 217 0.91 9.41 5.16
C GLU A 217 0.07 8.92 3.98
N ALA A 218 0.71 8.49 2.88
CA ALA A 218 0.03 7.84 1.76
C ALA A 218 -0.47 6.41 2.06
N ARG A 219 -0.31 5.94 3.31
CA ARG A 219 -0.80 4.65 3.83
C ARG A 219 -0.47 3.47 2.92
N ARG A 220 0.80 3.38 2.47
CA ARG A 220 1.27 2.30 1.58
C ARG A 220 1.47 0.95 2.30
N PHE A 221 0.55 0.59 3.19
CA PHE A 221 0.66 -0.57 4.05
C PHE A 221 0.05 -1.84 3.44
N PRO A 222 0.56 -3.03 3.81
CA PRO A 222 1.79 -3.24 4.58
C PRO A 222 3.04 -2.84 3.77
N MET A 223 3.98 -2.16 4.41
CA MET A 223 5.22 -1.66 3.82
C MET A 223 6.42 -2.26 4.53
N ILE A 224 7.26 -2.98 3.80
CA ILE A 224 8.58 -3.39 4.26
C ILE A 224 9.46 -2.13 4.29
N ILE A 225 10.15 -1.89 5.41
CA ILE A 225 11.08 -0.77 5.58
C ILE A 225 12.45 -1.28 6.03
N GLY A 226 13.50 -0.93 5.29
CA GLY A 226 14.89 -1.12 5.67
C GLY A 226 15.49 0.18 6.22
N PHE A 227 16.16 0.10 7.37
CA PHE A 227 16.71 1.24 8.11
C PHE A 227 17.94 0.84 8.93
N ALA A 228 18.70 1.82 9.41
CA ALA A 228 19.92 1.58 10.18
C ALA A 228 19.56 1.22 11.63
N SER A 229 19.82 -0.02 12.07
CA SER A 229 19.48 -0.44 13.43
C SER A 229 20.26 -1.66 13.87
N GLY A 230 20.45 -1.75 15.19
CA GLY A 230 21.08 -2.90 15.83
C GLY A 230 22.61 -2.94 15.69
N PRO A 231 23.25 -3.91 16.34
CA PRO A 231 24.70 -4.10 16.30
C PRO A 231 25.22 -4.54 14.93
N LEU A 232 24.33 -5.04 14.05
CA LEU A 232 24.66 -5.55 12.71
C LEU A 232 24.44 -4.51 11.59
N GLY A 233 24.18 -3.24 11.96
CA GLY A 233 24.18 -2.09 11.05
C GLY A 233 22.87 -1.83 10.29
N GLY A 234 22.19 -2.86 9.79
CA GLY A 234 20.94 -2.75 9.04
C GLY A 234 19.84 -3.66 9.58
N HIS A 235 18.59 -3.19 9.52
CA HIS A 235 17.44 -3.98 9.92
C HIS A 235 16.21 -3.71 9.03
N VAL A 236 15.31 -4.68 9.00
CA VAL A 236 14.07 -4.60 8.22
C VAL A 236 12.86 -4.92 9.10
N ASN A 237 11.83 -4.09 9.03
CA ASN A 237 10.52 -4.31 9.66
C ASN A 237 9.42 -4.25 8.59
N VAL A 238 8.19 -4.66 8.96
CA VAL A 238 6.99 -4.33 8.18
C VAL A 238 6.14 -3.35 8.95
N ILE A 239 5.97 -2.13 8.43
CA ILE A 239 4.98 -1.19 8.93
C ILE A 239 3.62 -1.56 8.35
N HIS A 240 2.63 -1.79 9.20
CA HIS A 240 1.30 -2.19 8.76
C HIS A 240 0.18 -1.27 9.26
N ALA A 241 0.51 -0.27 10.09
CA ALA A 241 -0.43 0.74 10.57
C ALA A 241 0.24 2.09 10.87
N TYR A 242 -0.52 3.17 10.78
CA TYR A 242 -0.14 4.52 11.23
C TYR A 242 -1.29 5.20 11.97
N ASP A 243 -1.02 5.64 13.21
CA ASP A 243 -1.86 6.50 14.04
C ASP A 243 -1.27 7.92 13.97
N GLU A 244 -1.93 8.76 13.16
CA GLU A 244 -1.52 10.14 12.88
C GLU A 244 -1.62 11.03 14.12
N ALA A 245 -2.66 10.86 14.92
CA ALA A 245 -2.88 11.67 16.12
C ALA A 245 -1.77 11.47 17.16
N LYS A 246 -1.21 10.26 17.23
CA LYS A 246 -0.11 9.93 18.14
C LYS A 246 1.26 9.94 17.47
N ALA A 247 1.33 10.20 16.17
CA ALA A 247 2.54 10.04 15.35
C ALA A 247 3.25 8.69 15.60
N THR A 248 2.47 7.59 15.64
CA THR A 248 3.00 6.24 15.90
C THR A 248 2.65 5.27 14.78
N VAL A 249 3.51 4.28 14.58
CA VAL A 249 3.31 3.20 13.62
C VAL A 249 3.22 1.87 14.34
N THR A 250 2.40 0.95 13.83
CA THR A 250 2.42 -0.46 14.28
C THR A 250 3.20 -1.27 13.28
N VAL A 251 4.11 -2.10 13.78
CA VAL A 251 5.07 -2.84 12.97
C VAL A 251 5.15 -4.30 13.40
N MET A 252 5.38 -5.17 12.42
CA MET A 252 5.87 -6.53 12.64
C MET A 252 7.39 -6.46 12.76
N GLU A 253 7.89 -6.79 13.95
CA GLU A 253 9.30 -6.85 14.33
C GLU A 253 9.79 -8.29 14.29
N PRO A 254 10.65 -8.68 13.32
CA PRO A 254 11.18 -10.03 13.26
C PRO A 254 12.27 -10.31 14.30
N TRP A 255 12.95 -9.26 14.79
CA TRP A 255 13.97 -9.35 15.83
C TRP A 255 13.33 -9.27 17.23
N PHE A 256 12.54 -10.29 17.56
CA PHE A 256 11.94 -10.40 18.89
C PHE A 256 11.91 -11.85 19.39
N PRO A 257 12.22 -12.13 20.68
CA PRO A 257 12.80 -11.18 21.64
C PRO A 257 14.18 -10.68 21.20
N ASP A 258 14.63 -9.55 21.75
CA ASP A 258 15.97 -9.02 21.44
C ASP A 258 17.02 -9.81 22.24
N PRO A 259 17.87 -10.65 21.61
CA PRO A 259 18.89 -11.40 22.32
C PRO A 259 19.96 -10.53 22.95
N ALA A 260 20.22 -9.32 22.44
CA ALA A 260 21.27 -8.44 22.97
C ALA A 260 20.95 -7.95 24.39
N GLY A 261 19.66 -7.84 24.73
CA GLY A 261 19.20 -7.48 26.07
C GLY A 261 19.07 -8.66 27.03
N ASN A 262 19.37 -9.89 26.60
CA ASN A 262 19.09 -11.09 27.38
C ASN A 262 20.38 -11.79 27.85
N ALA A 263 20.68 -11.68 29.15
CA ALA A 263 21.89 -12.23 29.76
C ALA A 263 22.02 -13.76 29.65
N ALA A 264 20.94 -14.49 29.36
CA ALA A 264 20.93 -15.93 29.17
C ALA A 264 21.52 -16.38 27.81
N TYR A 265 21.72 -15.45 26.88
CA TYR A 265 22.22 -15.75 25.54
C TYR A 265 23.58 -15.09 25.29
N GLU A 266 24.33 -15.67 24.37
CA GLU A 266 25.62 -15.17 23.90
C GLU A 266 25.66 -15.08 22.38
N PHE A 267 26.44 -14.12 21.88
CA PHE A 267 26.71 -13.94 20.47
C PHE A 267 27.99 -14.68 20.07
N SER A 268 27.95 -15.33 18.92
CA SER A 268 29.11 -16.02 18.33
C SER A 268 29.09 -15.87 16.81
N MET A 269 30.25 -16.12 16.18
CA MET A 269 30.38 -16.22 14.73
C MET A 269 30.68 -17.67 14.38
N VAL A 270 29.79 -18.35 13.66
CA VAL A 270 29.99 -19.74 13.21
C VAL A 270 30.02 -19.78 11.70
N ALA A 271 31.15 -20.26 11.16
CA ALA A 271 31.45 -20.23 9.73
C ALA A 271 31.27 -18.84 9.08
N GLY A 272 31.54 -17.77 9.85
CA GLY A 272 31.37 -16.38 9.39
C GLY A 272 29.94 -15.85 9.45
N SER A 273 28.98 -16.62 9.97
CA SER A 273 27.59 -16.18 10.18
C SER A 273 27.33 -15.86 11.65
N PRO A 274 26.63 -14.76 11.97
CA PRO A 274 26.25 -14.44 13.34
C PRO A 274 25.24 -15.46 13.88
N MET A 275 25.44 -15.88 15.13
CA MET A 275 24.53 -16.79 15.82
C MET A 275 24.37 -16.39 17.29
N PHE A 276 23.15 -16.50 17.80
CA PHE A 276 22.86 -16.40 19.22
C PHE A 276 22.50 -17.78 19.77
N SER A 277 23.09 -18.13 20.92
CA SER A 277 22.80 -19.40 21.60
C SER A 277 22.70 -19.21 23.10
N ALA A 278 21.98 -20.10 23.77
CA ALA A 278 21.85 -20.09 25.21
C ALA A 278 23.20 -20.44 25.85
N LYS A 279 23.68 -19.62 26.79
CA LYS A 279 24.94 -19.86 27.51
C LYS A 279 24.95 -21.21 28.21
N GLN A 280 23.78 -21.63 28.69
CA GLN A 280 23.58 -22.96 29.26
C GLN A 280 23.09 -23.91 28.17
N GLY A 281 23.94 -24.85 27.78
CA GLY A 281 23.59 -25.96 26.88
C GLY A 281 23.63 -25.64 25.38
N GLY A 282 23.89 -24.39 24.97
CA GLY A 282 24.15 -24.03 23.57
C GLY A 282 22.93 -24.10 22.65
N ALA A 283 21.71 -24.15 23.19
CA ALA A 283 20.49 -24.17 22.39
C ALA A 283 20.38 -22.91 21.52
N PRO A 284 20.01 -23.02 20.23
CA PRO A 284 19.92 -21.85 19.36
C PRO A 284 18.83 -20.88 19.84
N PHE A 285 19.09 -19.58 19.73
CA PHE A 285 18.10 -18.55 20.02
C PHE A 285 16.95 -18.64 19.01
N LYS A 286 15.72 -18.54 19.49
CA LYS A 286 14.53 -18.55 18.64
C LYS A 286 13.87 -17.18 18.66
N PHE A 287 13.88 -16.51 17.51
CA PHE A 287 13.04 -15.34 17.30
C PHE A 287 11.59 -15.80 17.08
N THR A 288 10.66 -15.20 17.80
CA THR A 288 9.22 -15.40 17.64
C THR A 288 8.57 -14.29 16.83
N GLY A 289 9.26 -13.15 16.70
CA GLY A 289 8.69 -11.92 16.18
C GLY A 289 7.67 -11.30 17.14
N LYS A 290 7.29 -10.04 16.89
CA LYS A 290 6.24 -9.36 17.66
C LYS A 290 5.61 -8.21 16.89
N HIS A 291 4.31 -7.98 17.11
CA HIS A 291 3.67 -6.72 16.75
C HIS A 291 3.94 -5.67 17.82
N ILE A 292 4.54 -4.55 17.44
CA ILE A 292 4.90 -3.48 18.36
C ILE A 292 4.49 -2.12 17.82
N VAL A 293 4.10 -1.23 18.72
CA VAL A 293 3.85 0.18 18.40
C VAL A 293 5.13 0.95 18.66
N ARG A 294 5.58 1.75 17.68
CA ARG A 294 6.76 2.60 17.77
C ARG A 294 6.41 4.04 17.38
N PRO A 295 7.05 5.06 17.98
CA PRO A 295 6.92 6.42 17.49
C PRO A 295 7.50 6.51 16.06
N LEU A 296 6.90 7.31 15.20
CA LEU A 296 7.34 7.48 13.80
C LEU A 296 8.80 7.92 13.70
N ASN A 297 9.25 8.74 14.67
CA ASN A 297 10.63 9.22 14.73
C ASN A 297 11.68 8.09 14.91
N TYR A 298 11.27 6.91 15.36
CA TYR A 298 12.13 5.73 15.43
C TYR A 298 12.68 5.36 14.05
N TYR A 299 11.86 5.52 13.00
CA TYR A 299 12.24 5.23 11.63
C TYR A 299 12.88 6.43 10.96
N THR A 300 12.28 7.63 11.06
CA THR A 300 12.75 8.80 10.30
C THR A 300 14.15 9.29 10.69
N THR A 301 14.65 8.92 11.87
CA THR A 301 15.99 9.30 12.36
C THR A 301 17.09 8.29 12.04
N LYS A 302 16.76 7.17 11.40
CA LYS A 302 17.70 6.05 11.19
C LYS A 302 17.87 5.64 9.72
N PRO A 303 18.14 6.56 8.79
CA PRO A 303 18.42 6.16 7.42
C PRO A 303 19.74 5.41 7.29
N MET A 304 19.81 4.45 6.39
CA MET A 304 21.06 3.82 5.95
C MET A 304 21.71 4.72 4.90
N ASN A 305 22.84 5.36 5.22
CA ASN A 305 23.53 6.29 4.32
C ASN A 305 22.60 7.39 3.75
N GLY A 306 21.73 7.94 4.60
CA GLY A 306 20.77 8.99 4.21
C GLY A 306 19.53 8.50 3.44
N GLN A 307 19.39 7.19 3.24
CA GLN A 307 18.26 6.57 2.52
C GLN A 307 17.53 5.50 3.36
N PHE A 308 16.29 5.21 2.98
CA PHE A 308 15.55 4.03 3.41
C PHE A 308 15.32 3.11 2.22
N ILE A 309 15.19 1.81 2.48
CA ILE A 309 14.58 0.89 1.53
C ILE A 309 13.10 0.83 1.88
N VAL A 310 12.22 0.97 0.90
CA VAL A 310 10.80 0.68 1.06
C VAL A 310 10.36 -0.32 0.02
N ALA A 311 9.53 -1.28 0.42
CA ALA A 311 8.82 -2.15 -0.51
C ALA A 311 7.35 -2.31 -0.10
N TYR A 312 6.45 -2.20 -1.07
CA TYR A 312 5.01 -2.16 -0.86
C TYR A 312 4.29 -2.74 -2.09
N SER A 313 2.98 -2.96 -1.98
CA SER A 313 2.21 -3.61 -3.06
C SER A 313 2.30 -2.83 -4.38
N SER A 314 2.58 -3.52 -5.48
CA SER A 314 2.60 -2.93 -6.83
C SER A 314 1.22 -2.48 -7.32
N ALA A 315 0.14 -2.95 -6.68
CA ALA A 315 -1.22 -2.45 -6.92
C ALA A 315 -1.43 -1.01 -6.42
N LEU A 316 -0.50 -0.51 -5.60
CA LEU A 316 -0.49 0.88 -5.13
C LEU A 316 0.34 1.73 -6.10
N PRO A 317 -0.19 2.86 -6.60
CA PRO A 317 0.57 3.74 -7.50
C PRO A 317 1.87 4.21 -6.84
N GLY A 318 2.92 4.43 -7.64
CA GLY A 318 4.16 5.03 -7.13
C GLY A 318 3.96 6.40 -6.53
N ILE A 319 4.79 6.77 -5.55
CA ILE A 319 4.92 8.17 -5.17
C ILE A 319 5.98 8.77 -6.08
N ARG A 320 5.62 9.74 -6.93
CA ARG A 320 6.58 10.40 -7.82
C ARG A 320 7.74 10.95 -6.99
N ALA A 321 8.96 10.77 -7.50
CA ALA A 321 10.02 11.69 -7.19
C ALA A 321 9.53 13.04 -7.73
N ASP A 322 9.34 13.99 -6.83
CA ASP A 322 9.30 15.41 -7.15
C ASP A 322 10.24 15.77 -8.31
#